data_AF-A0A366I353-F1
#
_entry.id   AF-A0A366I353-F1
#
_cell.length_a   1.000
_cell.length_b   1.000
_cell.length_c   1.000
_cell.angle_alpha   90.00
_cell.angle_beta   90.00
_cell.angle_gamma   90.00
#
_symmetry.space_group_name_H-M   'P 1'
#
loop_
_entity.id
_entity.type
_entity.pdbx_description
1 polymer ?
#
loop_
_entity_poly.entity_id
_entity_poly.type
_entity_poly.pdbx_seq_one_letter_code
_entity_poly.pdbx_strand_id
1 'polypeptide(L)'
;MGTLKETLVFRQDNNVGSHRYEIYKNDSKGGFFAVIYMQKNIIADGSFFITWVIENSHYDLRSHYIPNARKECESHWKENYLVMRSL
;
A
#
# COMPACT_ATOMS: atom_id res chain seq x y z
N MET A 1 7.79 5.14 16.23
CA MET A 1 8.26 3.80 15.79
C MET A 1 7.06 2.86 15.84
N GLY A 2 6.92 1.95 14.87
CA GLY A 2 5.76 1.06 14.82
C GLY A 2 6.19 -0.37 14.50
N THR A 3 5.40 -1.33 14.96
CA THR A 3 5.65 -2.76 14.74
C THR A 3 4.86 -3.24 13.52
N LEU A 4 5.55 -3.76 12.50
CA LEU A 4 4.90 -4.35 11.32
C LEU A 4 4.00 -5.51 11.75
N LYS A 5 2.75 -5.51 11.26
CA LYS A 5 1.76 -6.56 11.56
C LYS A 5 1.33 -7.33 10.33
N GLU A 6 1.21 -6.66 9.19
CA GLU A 6 0.74 -7.30 7.97
C GLU A 6 1.25 -6.56 6.73
N THR A 7 1.48 -7.32 5.67
CA THR A 7 1.81 -6.79 4.34
C THR A 7 0.76 -7.28 3.36
N LEU A 8 0.16 -6.35 2.62
CA LEU A 8 -0.81 -6.62 1.57
C LEU A 8 -0.22 -6.20 0.23
N VAL A 9 -0.50 -6.96 -0.82
CA VAL A 9 -0.12 -6.61 -2.19
C VAL A 9 -1.36 -6.67 -3.07
N PHE A 10 -1.71 -5.54 -3.67
CA PHE A 10 -2.81 -5.43 -4.60
C PHE A 10 -2.26 -5.24 -6.01
N ARG A 11 -2.76 -6.04 -6.95
CA ARG A 11 -2.37 -5.98 -8.36
C ARG A 11 -3.53 -5.42 -9.16
N GLN A 12 -3.22 -4.57 -10.13
CA GLN A 12 -4.19 -4.10 -11.10
C GLN A 12 -4.12 -4.97 -12.36
N ASP A 13 -5.26 -5.46 -12.84
CA ASP A 13 -5.35 -6.42 -13.96
C ASP A 13 -4.80 -5.87 -15.29
N ASN A 14 -4.65 -4.55 -15.43
CA ASN A 14 -4.27 -3.88 -16.67
C ASN A 14 -2.78 -3.49 -16.76
N ASN A 15 -1.87 -4.15 -16.02
CA ASN A 15 -0.42 -3.83 -16.00
C ASN A 15 -0.06 -2.39 -15.53
N VAL A 16 -1.00 -1.64 -14.97
CA VAL A 16 -0.80 -0.23 -14.55
C VAL A 16 0.08 -0.12 -13.28
N GLY A 17 0.24 -1.21 -12.53
CA GLY A 17 1.17 -1.29 -11.40
C GLY A 17 0.62 -2.12 -10.25
N SER A 18 1.51 -2.57 -9.37
CA SER A 18 1.14 -3.18 -8.10
C SER A 18 1.31 -2.18 -6.97
N HIS A 19 0.46 -2.26 -5.95
CA HIS A 19 0.59 -1.48 -4.72
C HIS A 19 0.83 -2.42 -3.55
N ARG A 20 1.73 -2.05 -2.65
CA ARG A 20 2.02 -2.77 -1.41
C ARG A 20 1.67 -1.90 -0.22
N TYR A 21 0.92 -2.44 0.72
CA TYR A 21 0.58 -1.80 1.97
C TYR A 21 1.25 -2.57 3.11
N GLU A 22 2.07 -1.89 3.89
CA GLU A 22 2.62 -2.44 5.12
C GLU A 22 1.91 -1.79 6.31
N ILE A 23 1.15 -2.58 7.07
CA ILE A 23 0.35 -2.12 8.21
C ILE A 23 1.19 -2.25 9.48
N TYR A 24 1.42 -1.13 10.15
CA TYR A 24 2.17 -1.01 11.38
C TYR A 24 1.26 -0.66 12.55
N LYS A 25 1.46 -1.32 13.70
CA LYS A 25 0.89 -0.86 14.97
C LYS A 25 1.70 0.33 15.46
N ASN A 26 1.04 1.42 15.81
CA ASN A 26 1.72 2.53 16.46
C ASN A 26 1.95 2.20 17.94
N ASP A 27 3.20 1.98 18.32
CA ASP A 27 3.57 1.56 19.68
C ASP A 27 3.43 2.70 20.71
N SER A 28 3.34 3.95 20.24
CA SER A 28 3.28 5.15 21.10
C SER A 28 1.88 5.74 21.26
N LYS A 29 1.02 5.63 20.24
CA LYS A 29 -0.32 6.27 20.23
C LYS A 29 -1.47 5.26 20.24
N GLY A 30 -1.19 3.96 20.13
CA GLY A 30 -2.21 2.98 19.81
C GLY A 30 -2.70 3.12 18.36
N GLY A 31 -3.54 2.19 17.91
CA GLY A 31 -4.03 2.16 16.52
C GLY A 31 -3.01 1.68 15.50
N PHE A 32 -3.34 1.87 14.22
CA PHE A 32 -2.55 1.41 13.08
C PHE A 32 -2.31 2.53 12.07
N PHE A 33 -1.22 2.40 11.30
CA PHE A 33 -0.98 3.18 10.10
C PHE A 33 -0.42 2.27 9.01
N ALA A 34 -0.55 2.65 7.75
CA ALA A 34 0.03 1.95 6.62
C ALA A 34 1.15 2.77 5.95
N VAL A 35 2.21 2.09 5.53
CA VAL A 35 3.13 2.60 4.51
C VAL A 35 2.69 2.01 3.18
N ILE A 36 2.44 2.89 2.21
CA ILE A 36 1.98 2.53 0.87
C ILE A 36 3.15 2.67 -0.09
N TYR A 37 3.38 1.62 -0.87
CA TYR A 37 4.38 1.57 -1.91
C TYR A 37 3.72 1.31 -3.26
N MET A 38 4.26 1.90 -4.30
CA MET A 38 3.93 1.58 -5.68
C MET A 38 5.11 0.89 -6.36
N GLN A 39 4.83 -0.15 -7.12
CA GLN A 39 5.83 -0.82 -7.95
C GLN A 39 6.19 0.08 -9.14
N LYS A 40 7.48 0.35 -9.34
CA LYS A 40 7.99 1.07 -10.51
C LYS A 40 9.02 0.23 -11.25
N ASN A 41 8.94 0.33 -12.57
CA ASN A 41 9.96 -0.17 -13.48
C ASN A 41 10.98 0.96 -13.72
N ILE A 42 12.24 0.69 -13.45
CA ILE A 42 13.34 1.64 -13.64
C ILE A 42 14.30 1.04 -14.65
N ILE A 43 14.72 1.86 -15.62
CA ILE A 43 15.76 1.51 -16.58
C ILE A 43 16.98 2.36 -16.22
N ALA A 44 18.09 1.70 -15.88
CA ALA A 44 19.37 2.35 -15.57
C ALA A 44 20.52 1.53 -16.18
N ASP A 45 21.42 2.20 -16.89
CA ASP A 45 22.60 1.59 -17.53
C ASP A 45 22.28 0.36 -18.39
N GLY A 46 21.21 0.43 -19.19
CA GLY A 46 20.74 -0.67 -20.04
C GLY A 46 20.12 -1.85 -19.29
N SER A 47 20.04 -1.77 -17.95
CA SER A 47 19.44 -2.79 -17.09
C SER A 47 18.02 -2.39 -16.68
N PHE A 48 17.14 -3.38 -16.58
CA PHE A 48 15.76 -3.21 -16.16
C PHE A 48 15.57 -3.70 -14.72
N PHE A 49 15.05 -2.83 -13.85
CA PHE A 49 14.82 -3.11 -12.44
C PHE A 49 13.35 -2.88 -12.09
N ILE A 50 12.82 -3.75 -11.23
CA ILE A 50 11.51 -3.56 -10.61
C ILE A 50 11.75 -3.23 -9.15
N THR A 51 11.24 -2.08 -8.68
CA THR A 51 11.42 -1.64 -7.30
C THR A 51 10.12 -1.15 -6.68
N TRP A 52 10.07 -1.11 -5.35
CA TRP A 52 8.99 -0.52 -4.58
C TRP A 52 9.39 0.87 -4.14
N VAL A 53 8.63 1.88 -4.57
CA VAL A 53 8.84 3.27 -4.17
C VAL A 53 7.77 3.64 -3.17
N ILE A 54 8.15 4.29 -2.06
CA ILE A 54 7.20 4.81 -1.08
C ILE A 54 6.36 5.88 -1.75
N GLU A 55 5.05 5.69 -1.75
CA GLU A 55 4.06 6.64 -2.22
C GLU A 55 3.48 7.43 -1.04
N ASN A 56 3.18 6.75 0.06
CA ASN A 56 2.75 7.36 1.30
C ASN A 56 3.47 6.70 2.49
N SER A 57 4.21 7.48 3.26
CA SER A 57 4.97 6.99 4.42
C SER A 57 4.13 6.84 5.69
N HIS A 58 2.93 7.41 5.74
CA HIS A 58 2.08 7.39 6.93
C HIS A 58 0.60 7.62 6.59
N TYR A 59 -0.08 6.57 6.12
CA TYR A 59 -1.53 6.57 5.98
C TYR A 59 -2.20 6.14 7.28
N ASP A 60 -2.83 7.08 8.00
CA ASP A 60 -3.52 6.80 9.26
C ASP A 60 -4.73 5.89 9.04
N LEU A 61 -4.78 4.79 9.79
CA LEU A 61 -5.92 3.86 9.78
C LEU A 61 -6.81 4.12 10.99
N ARG A 62 -8.12 4.09 10.79
CA ARG A 62 -9.10 4.34 11.87
C ARG A 62 -9.25 3.10 12.75
N SER A 63 -9.07 1.92 12.17
CA SER A 63 -9.17 0.66 12.88
C SER A 63 -8.12 0.48 13.98
N HIS A 64 -8.53 -0.18 15.06
CA HIS A 64 -7.67 -0.68 16.13
C HIS A 64 -7.56 -2.22 16.12
N TYR A 65 -8.05 -2.87 15.05
CA TYR A 65 -8.01 -4.31 14.83
C TYR A 65 -7.52 -4.65 13.40
N ILE A 66 -6.56 -5.57 13.28
CA ILE A 66 -5.87 -5.84 12.00
C ILE A 66 -6.81 -6.23 10.85
N PRO A 67 -7.77 -7.16 11.01
CA PRO A 67 -8.71 -7.48 9.93
C PRO A 67 -9.52 -6.29 9.41
N ASN A 68 -9.82 -5.30 10.25
CA ASN A 68 -10.50 -4.08 9.83
C ASN A 68 -9.54 -3.10 9.16
N ALA A 69 -8.30 -3.00 9.65
CA ALA A 69 -7.22 -2.23 9.01
C ALA A 69 -6.94 -2.73 7.58
N ARG A 70 -6.97 -4.05 7.37
CA ARG A 70 -6.89 -4.68 6.04
C ARG A 70 -7.99 -4.18 5.10
N LYS A 71 -9.24 -4.19 5.56
CA LYS A 71 -10.39 -3.73 4.77
C LYS A 71 -10.28 -2.24 4.43
N GLU A 72 -9.80 -1.42 5.35
CA GLU A 72 -9.53 0.01 5.07
C GLU A 72 -8.46 0.18 3.97
N CYS A 73 -7.34 -0.54 4.05
CA CYS A 73 -6.32 -0.52 3.00
C CYS A 73 -6.86 -1.00 1.64
N GLU A 74 -7.70 -2.05 1.64
CA GLU A 74 -8.34 -2.55 0.43
C GLU A 74 -9.32 -1.52 -0.17
N SER A 75 -10.14 -0.86 0.67
CA SER A 75 -11.06 0.20 0.23
C SER A 75 -10.29 1.38 -0.36
N HIS A 76 -9.27 1.86 0.37
CA HIS A 76 -8.37 2.92 -0.10
C HIS A 76 -7.75 2.56 -1.44
N TRP A 77 -7.27 1.32 -1.59
CA TRP A 77 -6.68 0.89 -2.85
C TRP A 77 -7.72 0.90 -4.00
N LYS A 78 -8.92 0.37 -3.75
CA LYS A 78 -10.01 0.37 -4.75
C LYS A 78 -10.42 1.78 -5.16
N GLU A 79 -10.57 2.69 -4.21
CA GLU A 79 -11.03 4.07 -4.46
C GLU A 79 -10.02 4.89 -5.26
N ASN A 80 -8.72 4.70 -5.00
CA ASN A 80 -7.68 5.56 -5.58
C ASN A 80 -7.05 4.98 -6.84
N TYR A 81 -6.94 3.65 -6.93
CA TYR A 81 -6.16 3.01 -7.99
C TYR A 81 -6.98 2.12 -8.90
N LEU A 82 -8.12 1.61 -8.45
CA LEU A 82 -9.05 0.89 -9.32
C LEU A 82 -9.85 1.92 -10.13
N VAL A 83 -9.18 2.59 -11.07
CA VAL A 83 -9.80 3.53 -12.02
C VAL A 83 -11.00 2.83 -12.66
N MET A 84 -12.16 3.49 -12.54
CA MET A 84 -13.46 3.06 -13.01
C MET A 84 -13.41 2.53 -14.46
N ARG A 85 -13.93 1.31 -14.66
CA ARG A 85 -14.51 0.92 -15.95
C ARG A 85 -15.69 1.85 -16.24
N SER A 86 -15.45 2.96 -16.91
CA SER A 86 -16.49 3.74 -17.58
C SER A 86 -15.89 4.45 -18.79
N LEU A 87 -15.60 3.67 -19.82
CA LEU A 87 -15.64 4.07 -21.23
C LEU A 87 -16.32 2.94 -22.00
#